data_AF-A0A918CX88-F1
#
_entry.id   AF-A0A918CX88-F1
#
_cell.length_a   1.000
_cell.length_b   1.000
_cell.length_c   1.000
_cell.angle_alpha   90.00
_cell.angle_beta   90.00
_cell.angle_gamma   90.00
#
_symmetry.space_group_name_H-M   'P 1'
#
loop_
_entity.id
_entity.type
_entity.pdbx_description
1 polymer ?
#
loop_
_entity_poly.entity_id
_entity_poly.type
_entity_poly.pdbx_seq_one_letter_code
_entity_poly.pdbx_strand_id
1 'polypeptide(L)'
;MAPGDAFVDAGGLEECVPTVRGTPDHGDAWSRPWTRDGDAETVRCDRFTLTRTRRGTADGVVADPGFRFVWAAHALLDLSGEAVLRAREGAPTRLFPEAAPLLDGPWPDGARWVAGSWPAPLGLRLDRFGPDDGTAVGAVVDGGRCCAHDGPDRLALAVEAEGQPLSVALWRNLGGFPADRPCRSTGVEPMLGRVFDLDDAGPDDAARVPASGEVRRRLTVGADCPCPR
;
A
#
# COMPACT_ATOMS: atom_id res chain seq x y z
N MET A 1 8.21 -5.77 20.03
CA MET A 1 8.77 -4.78 19.10
C MET A 1 8.54 -3.40 19.71
N ALA A 2 9.50 -2.50 19.52
CA ALA A 2 9.48 -1.12 19.98
C ALA A 2 9.69 -0.16 18.78
N PRO A 3 9.30 1.13 18.90
CA PRO A 3 9.57 2.11 17.85
C PRO A 3 11.05 2.20 17.48
N GLY A 4 11.37 2.03 16.20
CA GLY A 4 12.74 2.05 15.67
C GLY A 4 13.39 0.67 15.46
N ASP A 5 12.74 -0.43 15.88
CA ASP A 5 13.17 -1.78 15.51
C ASP A 5 13.03 -2.01 13.99
N ALA A 6 13.83 -2.94 13.43
CA ALA A 6 13.64 -3.40 12.06
C ALA A 6 12.23 -3.99 11.89
N PHE A 7 11.57 -3.67 10.77
CA PHE A 7 10.27 -4.23 10.47
C PHE A 7 10.34 -5.76 10.42
N VAL A 8 9.44 -6.42 11.15
CA VAL A 8 9.29 -7.88 11.13
C VAL A 8 7.91 -8.20 10.59
N ASP A 9 7.90 -8.77 9.39
CA ASP A 9 6.71 -9.30 8.73
C ASP A 9 6.10 -10.43 9.59
N ALA A 10 4.93 -10.16 10.18
CA ALA A 10 4.18 -11.11 10.99
C ALA A 10 2.95 -11.71 10.26
N GLY A 11 2.73 -11.35 8.99
CA GLY A 11 1.51 -11.66 8.24
C GLY A 11 0.25 -10.93 8.75
N GLY A 12 -0.79 -10.86 7.91
CA GLY A 12 -2.05 -10.18 8.23
C GLY A 12 -2.19 -8.81 7.57
N LEU A 13 -2.87 -7.89 8.25
CA LEU A 13 -3.11 -6.52 7.80
C LEU A 13 -2.60 -5.52 8.83
N GLU A 14 -1.50 -4.85 8.49
CA GLU A 14 -0.88 -3.82 9.32
C GLU A 14 -1.13 -2.44 8.72
N GLU A 15 -0.98 -1.38 9.52
CA GLU A 15 -1.26 -0.02 9.07
C GLU A 15 0.00 0.83 9.07
N CYS A 16 0.46 1.18 7.87
CA CYS A 16 1.61 2.05 7.68
C CYS A 16 1.16 3.51 7.76
N VAL A 17 1.64 4.28 8.73
CA VAL A 17 1.35 5.72 8.86
C VAL A 17 2.39 6.37 9.77
N PRO A 18 2.96 7.55 9.43
CA PRO A 18 2.54 8.48 8.36
C PRO A 18 3.20 8.24 7.00
N THR A 19 3.89 7.12 6.82
CA THR A 19 4.60 6.75 5.58
C THR A 19 4.71 5.22 5.47
N VAL A 20 4.92 4.70 4.26
CA VAL A 20 5.23 3.25 4.05
C VAL A 20 6.73 3.04 4.14
N ARG A 21 7.52 3.82 3.41
CA ARG A 21 8.98 3.85 3.53
C ARG A 21 9.40 5.07 4.35
N GLY A 22 10.33 4.89 5.27
CA GLY A 22 10.83 5.98 6.09
C GLY A 22 11.63 5.49 7.30
N THR A 23 11.83 6.36 8.27
CA THR A 23 12.44 5.99 9.56
C THR A 23 11.50 6.40 10.70
N PRO A 24 10.90 5.44 11.44
CA PRO A 24 10.98 3.99 11.22
C PRO A 24 10.29 3.56 9.92
N ASP A 25 10.73 2.43 9.37
CA ASP A 25 10.10 1.79 8.22
C ASP A 25 8.65 1.41 8.57
N HIS A 26 7.72 1.52 7.63
CA HIS A 26 6.27 1.37 7.84
C HIS A 26 5.64 2.42 8.79
N GLY A 27 6.38 3.46 9.17
CA GLY A 27 5.89 4.57 9.98
C GLY A 27 5.78 4.27 11.48
N ASP A 28 5.17 5.19 12.21
CA ASP A 28 5.21 5.23 13.69
C ASP A 28 4.15 4.33 14.34
N ALA A 29 2.99 4.15 13.71
CA ALA A 29 1.83 3.52 14.36
C ALA A 29 1.96 2.01 14.59
N TRP A 30 2.60 1.26 13.69
CA TRP A 30 2.62 -0.21 13.74
C TRP A 30 3.37 -0.76 14.97
N SER A 31 4.40 -0.04 15.42
CA SER A 31 5.27 -0.44 16.53
C SER A 31 4.78 0.05 17.90
N ARG A 32 3.69 0.82 17.94
CA ARG A 32 3.14 1.43 19.17
C ARG A 32 2.02 0.58 19.78
N PRO A 33 1.82 0.67 21.10
CA PRO A 33 0.72 -0.02 21.76
C PRO A 33 -0.63 0.60 21.37
N TRP A 34 -1.58 -0.24 20.99
CA TRP A 34 -2.95 0.14 20.71
C TRP A 34 -3.81 0.04 21.96
N THR A 35 -4.68 1.03 22.18
CA THR A 35 -5.71 1.00 23.22
C THR A 35 -7.04 0.62 22.60
N ARG A 36 -7.76 -0.34 23.19
CA ARG A 36 -9.09 -0.73 22.75
C ARG A 36 -10.15 -0.16 23.71
N ASP A 37 -11.17 0.47 23.15
CA ASP A 37 -12.37 0.94 23.86
C ASP A 37 -13.61 0.57 23.04
N GLY A 38 -14.40 -0.38 23.54
CA GLY A 38 -15.50 -0.98 22.78
C GLY A 38 -15.03 -1.56 21.43
N ASP A 39 -15.65 -1.11 20.35
CA ASP A 39 -15.34 -1.52 18.97
C ASP A 39 -14.23 -0.68 18.31
N ALA A 40 -13.68 0.31 19.02
CA ALA A 40 -12.62 1.18 18.54
C ALA A 40 -11.25 0.75 19.06
N GLU A 41 -10.25 0.79 18.19
CA GLU A 41 -8.84 0.67 18.54
C GLU A 41 -8.13 1.96 18.17
N THR A 42 -7.38 2.53 19.10
CA THR A 42 -6.72 3.83 18.96
C THR A 42 -5.24 3.72 19.26
N VAL A 43 -4.42 4.36 18.44
CA VAL A 43 -3.00 4.57 18.70
C VAL A 43 -2.71 6.07 18.66
N ARG A 44 -1.99 6.56 19.69
CA ARG A 44 -1.56 7.95 19.79
C ARG A 44 -0.10 8.06 19.42
N CYS A 45 0.16 8.81 18.36
CA CYS A 45 1.49 9.19 17.92
C CYS A 45 1.73 10.66 18.27
N ASP A 46 2.98 11.11 18.15
CA ASP A 46 3.35 12.45 18.60
C ASP A 46 2.66 13.56 17.78
N ARG A 47 2.37 13.27 16.50
CA ARG A 47 1.80 14.23 15.54
C ARG A 47 0.37 13.94 15.11
N PHE A 48 -0.16 12.76 15.42
CA PHE A 48 -1.51 12.36 15.00
C PHE A 48 -2.07 11.29 15.92
N THR A 49 -3.39 11.16 15.93
CA THR A 49 -4.09 10.02 16.51
C THR A 49 -4.73 9.22 15.38
N LEU A 50 -4.52 7.92 15.39
CA LEU A 50 -5.19 7.00 14.48
C LEU A 50 -6.23 6.19 15.25
N THR A 51 -7.44 6.15 14.72
CA THR A 51 -8.55 5.35 15.24
C THR A 51 -9.10 4.44 14.14
N ARG A 52 -9.32 3.17 14.47
CA ARG A 52 -10.01 2.21 13.61
C ARG A 52 -11.15 1.51 14.32
N THR A 53 -12.13 1.04 13.56
CA THR A 53 -13.31 0.33 14.04
C THR A 53 -13.58 -0.90 13.19
N ARG A 54 -14.04 -1.99 13.82
CA ARG A 54 -14.48 -3.18 13.08
C ARG A 54 -15.98 -3.09 12.78
N ARG A 55 -16.31 -2.64 11.56
CA ARG A 55 -17.66 -2.51 10.94
C ARG A 55 -18.41 -1.20 11.25
N GLY A 56 -19.12 -0.70 10.23
CA GLY A 56 -20.16 0.33 10.36
C GLY A 56 -19.67 1.78 10.39
N THR A 57 -18.58 2.07 11.09
CA THR A 57 -18.00 3.43 11.17
C THR A 57 -16.84 3.58 10.19
N ALA A 58 -16.45 4.82 9.88
CA ALA A 58 -15.25 5.10 9.08
C ALA A 58 -14.07 5.28 10.04
N ASP A 59 -12.92 4.74 9.66
CA ASP A 59 -11.66 4.91 10.40
C ASP A 59 -11.11 6.31 10.18
N GLY A 60 -10.30 6.82 11.11
CA GLY A 60 -9.93 8.23 11.13
C GLY A 60 -8.46 8.46 11.46
N VAL A 61 -7.85 9.44 10.81
CA VAL A 61 -6.61 10.11 11.25
C VAL A 61 -6.97 11.51 11.70
N VAL A 62 -6.65 11.85 12.95
CA VAL A 62 -6.83 13.19 13.53
C VAL A 62 -5.47 13.83 13.74
N ALA A 63 -5.27 15.04 13.19
CA ALA A 63 -4.06 15.84 13.36
C ALA A 63 -4.33 17.32 13.06
N ASP A 64 -3.30 18.16 13.15
CA ASP A 64 -3.41 19.57 12.76
C ASP A 64 -3.74 19.72 11.27
N PRO A 65 -4.59 20.69 10.88
CA PRO A 65 -4.87 20.98 9.48
C PRO A 65 -3.60 21.21 8.66
N GLY A 66 -3.55 20.60 7.47
CA GLY A 66 -2.38 20.65 6.60
C GLY A 66 -1.33 19.57 6.89
N PHE A 67 -1.48 18.79 7.97
CA PHE A 67 -0.65 17.60 8.19
C PHE A 67 -0.75 16.66 6.99
N ARG A 68 0.42 16.30 6.43
CA ARG A 68 0.54 15.39 5.28
C ARG A 68 0.94 14.02 5.77
N PHE A 69 0.36 12.98 5.18
CA PHE A 69 0.70 11.61 5.47
C PHE A 69 0.42 10.71 4.27
N VAL A 70 1.06 9.55 4.27
CA VAL A 70 0.68 8.38 3.51
C VAL A 70 0.10 7.37 4.50
N TRP A 71 -0.96 6.69 4.09
CA TRP A 71 -1.47 5.54 4.82
C TRP A 71 -1.59 4.34 3.88
N ALA A 72 -1.19 3.16 4.32
CA ALA A 72 -1.42 1.92 3.60
C ALA A 72 -1.88 0.82 4.55
N ALA A 73 -2.86 0.03 4.11
CA ALA A 73 -3.17 -1.25 4.73
C ALA A 73 -2.23 -2.32 4.16
N HIS A 74 -1.12 -2.56 4.84
CA HIS A 74 -0.07 -3.51 4.46
C HIS A 74 -0.59 -4.93 4.61
N ALA A 75 -1.26 -5.43 3.57
CA ALA A 75 -1.89 -6.74 3.51
C ALA A 75 -1.05 -7.69 2.67
N LEU A 76 -0.51 -8.71 3.33
CA LEU A 76 0.28 -9.74 2.69
C LEU A 76 -0.59 -10.93 2.35
N LEU A 77 -0.57 -11.32 1.07
CA LEU A 77 -1.42 -12.35 0.52
C LEU A 77 -0.59 -13.57 0.15
N ASP A 78 -1.03 -14.73 0.61
CA ASP A 78 -0.53 -16.02 0.13
C ASP A 78 -1.18 -16.30 -1.24
N LEU A 79 -0.45 -16.00 -2.31
CA LEU A 79 -0.90 -16.15 -3.69
C LEU A 79 -0.04 -17.15 -4.45
N SER A 80 -0.70 -18.00 -5.23
CA SER A 80 -0.05 -18.91 -6.17
C SER A 80 0.58 -18.16 -7.33
N GLY A 81 1.40 -18.86 -8.13
CA GLY A 81 1.96 -18.30 -9.36
C GLY A 81 0.92 -18.02 -10.45
N GLU A 82 -0.25 -18.66 -10.39
CA GLU A 82 -1.35 -18.44 -11.34
C GLU A 82 -2.22 -17.23 -10.96
N ALA A 83 -1.95 -16.61 -9.81
CA ALA A 83 -2.71 -15.49 -9.34
C ALA A 83 -2.60 -14.29 -10.29
N VAL A 84 -3.69 -13.52 -10.36
CA VAL A 84 -3.80 -12.29 -11.14
C VAL A 84 -4.35 -11.18 -10.26
N LEU A 85 -3.66 -10.05 -10.23
CA LEU A 85 -4.16 -8.81 -9.63
C LEU A 85 -4.93 -8.01 -10.69
N ARG A 86 -6.17 -7.63 -10.39
CA ARG A 86 -6.99 -6.79 -11.25
C ARG A 86 -7.16 -5.42 -10.61
N ALA A 87 -6.73 -4.39 -11.31
CA ALA A 87 -7.05 -2.99 -11.05
C ALA A 87 -7.64 -2.37 -12.31
N ARG A 88 -7.97 -1.08 -12.28
CA ARG A 88 -8.50 -0.38 -13.47
C ARG A 88 -7.46 -0.40 -14.59
N GLU A 89 -7.81 -0.99 -15.73
CA GLU A 89 -6.99 -0.96 -16.95
C GLU A 89 -6.62 0.48 -17.32
N GLY A 90 -5.36 0.71 -17.69
CA GLY A 90 -4.87 2.04 -18.04
C GLY A 90 -4.71 2.99 -16.86
N ALA A 91 -4.92 2.55 -15.61
CA ALA A 91 -4.63 3.36 -14.45
C ALA A 91 -3.15 3.78 -14.43
N PRO A 92 -2.84 5.06 -14.18
CA PRO A 92 -1.46 5.48 -13.97
C PRO A 92 -0.81 4.62 -12.89
N THR A 93 0.38 4.12 -13.15
CA THR A 93 1.14 3.26 -12.25
C THR A 93 2.56 3.76 -12.14
N ARG A 94 3.01 3.99 -10.92
CA ARG A 94 4.38 4.42 -10.63
C ARG A 94 5.24 3.21 -10.29
N LEU A 95 6.36 3.10 -10.98
CA LEU A 95 7.46 2.22 -10.63
C LEU A 95 8.51 3.01 -9.87
N PHE A 96 9.26 2.33 -9.01
CA PHE A 96 10.32 2.90 -8.17
C PHE A 96 11.69 2.33 -8.59
N PRO A 97 12.83 2.90 -8.15
CA PRO A 97 14.15 2.56 -8.68
C PRO A 97 14.51 1.07 -8.59
N GLU A 98 13.90 0.31 -7.68
CA GLU A 98 14.09 -1.15 -7.59
C GLU A 98 13.61 -1.89 -8.85
N ALA A 99 12.72 -1.28 -9.64
CA ALA A 99 12.28 -1.81 -10.93
C ALA A 99 13.31 -1.64 -12.04
N ALA A 100 14.32 -0.77 -11.90
CA ALA A 100 15.26 -0.44 -12.97
C ALA A 100 15.93 -1.66 -13.64
N PRO A 101 16.36 -2.71 -12.91
CA PRO A 101 16.93 -3.91 -13.53
C PRO A 101 15.94 -4.73 -14.37
N LEU A 102 14.64 -4.46 -14.25
CA LEU A 102 13.56 -5.19 -14.90
C LEU A 102 13.01 -4.48 -16.15
N LEU A 103 13.57 -3.32 -16.50
CA LEU A 103 13.12 -2.49 -17.62
C LEU A 103 14.12 -2.55 -18.78
N ASP A 104 13.62 -2.42 -20.01
CA ASP A 104 14.46 -2.42 -21.23
C ASP A 104 15.31 -1.14 -21.39
N GLY A 105 14.97 -0.07 -20.66
CA GLY A 105 15.61 1.23 -20.75
C GLY A 105 16.27 1.66 -19.43
N PRO A 106 17.23 2.61 -19.48
CA PRO A 106 17.86 3.12 -18.28
C PRO A 106 16.84 3.84 -17.40
N TRP A 107 17.05 3.75 -16.09
CA TRP A 107 16.32 4.59 -15.15
C TRP A 107 16.69 6.07 -15.37
N PRO A 108 15.72 7.00 -15.51
CA PRO A 108 16.04 8.40 -15.69
C PRO A 108 16.78 8.99 -14.48
N ASP A 109 17.81 9.79 -14.75
CA ASP A 109 18.64 10.41 -13.71
C ASP A 109 17.79 11.23 -12.73
N GLY A 110 17.95 10.94 -11.43
CA GLY A 110 17.26 11.64 -10.35
C GLY A 110 15.76 11.39 -10.25
N ALA A 111 15.18 10.53 -11.09
CA ALA A 111 13.76 10.19 -10.99
C ALA A 111 13.49 9.35 -9.73
N ARG A 112 12.61 9.85 -8.86
CA ARG A 112 12.12 9.12 -7.67
C ARG A 112 11.18 7.97 -8.05
N TRP A 113 10.49 8.14 -9.18
CA TRP A 113 9.62 7.15 -9.79
C TRP A 113 9.46 7.46 -11.27
N VAL A 114 9.02 6.47 -12.04
CA VAL A 114 8.60 6.63 -13.44
C VAL A 114 7.18 6.10 -13.59
N ALA A 115 6.38 6.74 -14.45
CA ALA A 115 4.99 6.36 -14.65
C ALA A 115 4.80 5.55 -15.94
N GLY A 116 3.91 4.57 -15.87
CA GLY A 116 3.34 3.87 -17.01
C GLY A 116 1.86 3.58 -16.75
N SER A 117 1.28 2.69 -17.56
CA SER A 117 -0.12 2.31 -17.45
C SER A 117 -0.26 0.88 -16.94
N TRP A 118 -1.15 0.67 -15.96
CA TRP A 118 -1.58 -0.67 -15.53
C TRP A 118 -2.16 -1.45 -16.71
N PRO A 119 -1.88 -2.76 -16.87
CA PRO A 119 -1.14 -3.65 -15.96
C PRO A 119 0.36 -3.80 -16.26
N ALA A 120 0.84 -3.11 -17.29
CA ALA A 120 2.16 -3.30 -17.86
C ALA A 120 2.95 -1.97 -17.91
N PRO A 121 3.14 -1.26 -16.77
CA PRO A 121 3.86 0.01 -16.79
C PRO A 121 5.25 -0.18 -17.40
N LEU A 122 5.52 0.55 -18.48
CA LEU A 122 6.78 0.46 -19.23
C LEU A 122 7.13 -0.96 -19.70
N GLY A 123 6.12 -1.77 -20.02
CA GLY A 123 6.27 -3.16 -20.49
C GLY A 123 6.39 -4.20 -19.38
N LEU A 124 6.62 -3.80 -18.12
CA LEU A 124 6.73 -4.70 -16.99
C LEU A 124 5.35 -5.17 -16.53
N ARG A 125 5.00 -6.44 -16.81
CA ARG A 125 3.74 -7.04 -16.35
C ARG A 125 3.74 -7.26 -14.85
N LEU A 126 2.93 -6.49 -14.13
CA LEU A 126 2.83 -6.54 -12.67
C LEU A 126 1.53 -7.19 -12.16
N ASP A 127 0.56 -7.39 -13.04
CA ASP A 127 -0.71 -8.04 -12.71
C ASP A 127 -0.61 -9.56 -12.56
N ARG A 128 0.53 -10.17 -12.94
CA ARG A 128 0.75 -11.62 -12.91
C ARG A 128 1.94 -11.95 -12.04
N PHE A 129 1.80 -12.99 -11.21
CA PHE A 129 2.82 -13.36 -10.24
C PHE A 129 3.79 -14.42 -10.77
N GLY A 130 3.32 -15.45 -11.48
CA GLY A 130 4.20 -16.48 -12.05
C GLY A 130 4.98 -17.29 -11.00
N PRO A 131 5.91 -18.16 -11.44
CA PRO A 131 6.85 -18.84 -10.54
C PRO A 131 7.86 -17.84 -9.94
N ASP A 132 8.59 -18.27 -8.92
CA ASP A 132 9.67 -17.49 -8.35
C ASP A 132 10.78 -17.26 -9.40
N ASP A 133 11.08 -15.99 -9.69
CA ASP A 133 12.01 -15.57 -10.73
C ASP A 133 13.20 -14.76 -10.18
N GLY A 134 13.29 -14.62 -8.86
CA GLY A 134 14.35 -13.87 -8.19
C GLY A 134 14.15 -12.35 -8.21
N THR A 135 12.98 -11.86 -8.63
CA THR A 135 12.68 -10.42 -8.68
C THR A 135 11.95 -9.92 -7.45
N ALA A 136 12.16 -8.65 -7.11
CA ALA A 136 11.38 -7.94 -6.09
C ALA A 136 11.11 -6.51 -6.59
N VAL A 137 9.83 -6.13 -6.69
CA VAL A 137 9.44 -4.84 -7.25
C VAL A 137 8.23 -4.26 -6.53
N GLY A 138 8.34 -2.97 -6.20
CA GLY A 138 7.23 -2.16 -5.70
C GLY A 138 6.59 -1.32 -6.81
N ALA A 139 5.27 -1.18 -6.78
CA ALA A 139 4.55 -0.25 -7.64
C ALA A 139 3.38 0.40 -6.90
N VAL A 140 2.95 1.58 -7.35
CA VAL A 140 1.75 2.24 -6.83
C VAL A 140 0.80 2.48 -8.00
N VAL A 141 -0.38 1.86 -7.94
CA VAL A 141 -1.41 1.90 -8.98
C VAL A 141 -2.49 2.90 -8.56
N ASP A 142 -2.78 3.87 -9.41
CA ASP A 142 -3.83 4.87 -9.14
C ASP A 142 -5.23 4.25 -9.09
N GLY A 143 -5.94 4.56 -8.01
CA GLY A 143 -7.31 4.11 -7.77
C GLY A 143 -7.45 3.36 -6.45
N GLY A 144 -8.61 3.48 -5.81
CA GLY A 144 -8.85 2.88 -4.50
C GLY A 144 -9.40 1.45 -4.53
N ARG A 145 -9.34 0.72 -5.65
CA ARG A 145 -9.97 -0.61 -5.76
C ARG A 145 -9.13 -1.59 -6.57
N CYS A 146 -9.00 -2.81 -6.07
CA CYS A 146 -8.42 -3.93 -6.81
C CYS A 146 -9.02 -5.27 -6.37
N CYS A 147 -8.73 -6.33 -7.13
CA CYS A 147 -9.13 -7.69 -6.82
C CYS A 147 -7.97 -8.66 -7.07
N ALA A 148 -7.63 -9.50 -6.11
CA ALA A 148 -6.74 -10.65 -6.31
C ALA A 148 -7.58 -11.87 -6.70
N HIS A 149 -7.17 -12.55 -7.77
CA HIS A 149 -7.82 -13.74 -8.31
C HIS A 149 -6.82 -14.88 -8.29
N ASP A 150 -7.11 -15.97 -7.59
CA ASP A 150 -6.26 -17.16 -7.56
C ASP A 150 -7.12 -18.41 -7.67
N GLY A 151 -7.08 -19.09 -8.83
CA GLY A 151 -7.97 -20.22 -9.11
C GLY A 151 -9.46 -19.86 -8.92
N PRO A 152 -10.20 -20.51 -8.00
CA PRO A 152 -11.59 -20.15 -7.66
C PRO A 152 -11.69 -18.98 -6.66
N ASP A 153 -10.62 -18.65 -5.95
CA ASP A 153 -10.63 -17.70 -4.85
C ASP A 153 -10.54 -16.26 -5.34
N ARG A 154 -11.31 -15.38 -4.69
CA ARG A 154 -11.40 -13.96 -5.04
C ARG A 154 -11.31 -13.13 -3.77
N LEU A 155 -10.45 -12.13 -3.78
CA LEU A 155 -10.35 -11.13 -2.72
C LEU A 155 -10.49 -9.74 -3.34
N ALA A 156 -11.55 -9.02 -2.98
CA ALA A 156 -11.76 -7.64 -3.34
C ALA A 156 -11.28 -6.72 -2.21
N LEU A 157 -10.53 -5.69 -2.60
CA LEU A 157 -9.97 -4.69 -1.70
C LEU A 157 -10.40 -3.32 -2.21
N ALA A 158 -10.98 -2.51 -1.33
CA ALA A 158 -11.40 -1.16 -1.67
C ALA A 158 -11.15 -0.18 -0.52
N VAL A 159 -10.51 0.94 -0.80
CA VAL A 159 -10.40 2.08 0.10
C VAL A 159 -11.18 3.26 -0.45
N GLU A 160 -11.89 3.95 0.44
CA GLU A 160 -12.63 5.16 0.15
C GLU A 160 -12.24 6.23 1.16
N ALA A 161 -11.87 7.42 0.70
CA ALA A 161 -11.64 8.60 1.52
C ALA A 161 -11.92 9.84 0.68
N GLU A 162 -12.83 10.70 1.16
CA GLU A 162 -13.27 11.87 0.40
C GLU A 162 -12.14 12.89 0.25
N GLY A 163 -11.90 13.35 -0.99
CA GLY A 163 -10.92 14.39 -1.29
C GLY A 163 -9.45 13.97 -1.10
N GLN A 164 -9.16 12.68 -0.90
CA GLN A 164 -7.80 12.18 -0.71
C GLN A 164 -7.27 11.45 -1.96
N PRO A 165 -5.95 11.42 -2.19
CA PRO A 165 -5.36 10.57 -3.22
C PRO A 165 -5.52 9.10 -2.83
N LEU A 166 -6.11 8.28 -3.71
CA LEU A 166 -6.33 6.85 -3.48
C LEU A 166 -5.52 6.02 -4.48
N SER A 167 -4.83 5.02 -3.95
CA SER A 167 -4.04 4.09 -4.75
C SER A 167 -4.07 2.67 -4.15
N VAL A 168 -3.47 1.73 -4.86
CA VAL A 168 -3.08 0.42 -4.35
C VAL A 168 -1.57 0.31 -4.49
N ALA A 169 -0.88 0.16 -3.36
CA ALA A 169 0.50 -0.25 -3.34
C ALA A 169 0.58 -1.76 -3.63
N LEU A 170 1.51 -2.15 -4.50
CA LEU A 170 1.82 -3.52 -4.86
C LEU A 170 3.27 -3.78 -4.49
N TRP A 171 3.50 -4.79 -3.67
CA TRP A 171 4.81 -5.41 -3.48
C TRP A 171 4.79 -6.79 -4.11
N ARG A 172 5.61 -7.00 -5.14
CA ARG A 172 5.77 -8.29 -5.81
C ARG A 172 7.19 -8.80 -5.57
N ASN A 173 7.37 -9.65 -4.57
CA ASN A 173 8.62 -10.34 -4.29
C ASN A 173 8.48 -11.83 -4.63
N LEU A 174 9.20 -12.26 -5.65
CA LEU A 174 9.20 -13.61 -6.20
C LEU A 174 10.55 -14.28 -5.93
N GLY A 175 11.05 -14.13 -4.69
CA GLY A 175 12.36 -14.63 -4.28
C GLY A 175 13.52 -13.69 -4.60
N GLY A 176 13.28 -12.38 -4.69
CA GLY A 176 14.35 -11.38 -4.93
C GLY A 176 14.82 -10.63 -3.68
N PHE A 177 14.04 -10.65 -2.60
CA PHE A 177 14.33 -9.92 -1.38
C PHE A 177 13.98 -10.73 -0.11
N PRO A 178 14.67 -10.50 1.02
CA PRO A 178 15.97 -9.84 1.14
C PRO A 178 17.08 -10.66 0.48
N ALA A 179 18.17 -10.03 0.05
CA ALA A 179 19.21 -10.67 -0.76
C ALA A 179 19.91 -11.86 -0.06
N ASP A 180 20.02 -11.83 1.26
CA ASP A 180 20.64 -12.87 2.09
C ASP A 180 19.70 -14.04 2.40
N ARG A 181 18.38 -13.82 2.34
CA ARG A 181 17.37 -14.86 2.52
C ARG A 181 16.13 -14.58 1.66
N PRO A 182 16.24 -14.77 0.34
CA PRO A 182 15.15 -14.40 -0.55
C PRO A 182 13.89 -15.24 -0.30
N CYS A 183 12.73 -14.61 -0.37
CA CYS A 183 11.44 -15.27 -0.17
C CYS A 183 10.39 -14.79 -1.17
N ARG A 184 9.33 -15.59 -1.36
CA ARG A 184 8.10 -15.12 -1.97
C ARG A 184 7.30 -14.32 -0.94
N SER A 185 6.89 -13.11 -1.30
CA SER A 185 5.95 -12.31 -0.52
C SER A 185 5.21 -11.34 -1.45
N THR A 186 3.89 -11.25 -1.29
CA THR A 186 3.04 -10.40 -2.12
C THR A 186 2.22 -9.47 -1.25
N GLY A 187 2.49 -8.16 -1.34
CA GLY A 187 1.71 -7.11 -0.70
C GLY A 187 0.71 -6.51 -1.69
N VAL A 188 -0.57 -6.45 -1.30
CA VAL A 188 -1.61 -5.73 -2.05
C VAL A 188 -2.32 -4.79 -1.09
N GLU A 189 -2.02 -3.51 -1.20
CA GLU A 189 -2.16 -2.58 -0.08
C GLU A 189 -2.99 -1.36 -0.46
N PRO A 190 -4.28 -1.33 -0.14
CA PRO A 190 -5.11 -0.14 -0.31
C PRO A 190 -4.52 1.04 0.45
N MET A 191 -4.45 2.19 -0.22
CA MET A 191 -3.59 3.27 0.19
C MET A 191 -4.25 4.64 0.02
N LEU A 192 -3.97 5.53 0.97
CA LEU A 192 -4.11 6.97 0.85
C LEU A 192 -2.73 7.56 0.53
N GLY A 193 -2.55 8.02 -0.70
CA GLY A 193 -1.28 8.53 -1.23
C GLY A 193 -0.87 7.86 -2.53
N ARG A 194 0.20 8.35 -3.17
CA ARG A 194 0.69 7.92 -4.50
C ARG A 194 2.18 7.54 -4.52
N VAL A 195 2.83 7.51 -3.36
CA VAL A 195 4.25 7.17 -3.19
C VAL A 195 4.45 6.37 -1.91
N PHE A 196 5.45 5.50 -1.87
CA PHE A 196 5.78 4.76 -0.65
C PHE A 196 6.37 5.65 0.45
N ASP A 197 7.29 6.55 0.09
CA ASP A 197 7.91 7.49 1.02
C ASP A 197 7.22 8.86 0.94
N LEU A 198 6.80 9.40 2.09
CA LEU A 198 6.23 10.73 2.17
C LEU A 198 7.18 11.83 1.68
N ASP A 199 8.50 11.64 1.79
CA ASP A 199 9.50 12.60 1.30
C ASP A 199 9.61 12.63 -0.23
N ASP A 200 9.13 11.56 -0.90
CA ASP A 200 9.00 11.52 -2.36
C ASP A 200 7.71 12.18 -2.86
N ALA A 201 6.80 12.57 -1.96
CA ALA A 201 5.45 12.99 -2.31
C ALA A 201 5.40 14.41 -2.88
N GLY A 202 4.97 14.52 -4.14
CA GLY A 202 4.54 15.79 -4.74
C GLY A 202 3.30 16.39 -4.03
N PRO A 203 2.90 17.63 -4.39
CA PRO A 203 1.83 18.36 -3.70
C PRO A 203 0.53 17.59 -3.51
N ASP A 204 0.18 16.74 -4.50
CA ASP A 204 -1.08 15.99 -4.59
C ASP A 204 -0.90 14.47 -4.35
N ASP A 205 0.29 14.05 -3.92
CA ASP A 205 0.65 12.64 -3.75
C ASP A 205 0.41 12.12 -2.33
N ALA A 206 0.26 13.01 -1.34
CA ALA A 206 0.04 12.64 0.05
C ALA A 206 -1.36 13.03 0.49
N ALA A 207 -1.97 12.22 1.35
CA ALA A 207 -3.17 12.63 2.04
C ALA A 207 -2.89 13.87 2.89
N ARG A 208 -3.90 14.72 3.02
CA ARG A 208 -3.80 15.98 3.77
C ARG A 208 -4.98 16.12 4.70
N VAL A 209 -4.68 16.41 5.96
CA VAL A 209 -5.71 16.68 6.96
C VAL A 209 -6.41 18.01 6.62
N PRO A 210 -7.73 17.99 6.38
CA PRO A 210 -8.49 19.19 6.04
C PRO A 210 -8.66 20.12 7.25
N ALA A 211 -9.29 21.28 7.04
CA ALA A 211 -9.56 22.25 8.11
C ALA A 211 -10.41 21.68 9.27
N SER A 212 -11.17 20.61 9.04
CA SER A 212 -11.90 19.91 10.10
C SER A 212 -10.99 19.14 11.07
N GLY A 213 -9.71 18.95 10.75
CA GLY A 213 -8.75 18.24 11.59
C GLY A 213 -8.83 16.71 11.49
N GLU A 214 -9.65 16.16 10.60
CA GLU A 214 -9.87 14.71 10.48
C GLU A 214 -9.93 14.26 9.02
N VAL A 215 -9.19 13.20 8.68
CA VAL A 215 -9.40 12.41 7.47
C VAL A 215 -10.09 11.11 7.83
N ARG A 216 -11.27 10.89 7.25
CA ARG A 216 -12.00 9.63 7.38
C ARG A 216 -11.77 8.75 6.17
N ARG A 217 -11.59 7.46 6.43
CA ARG A 217 -11.43 6.43 5.40
C ARG A 217 -12.25 5.19 5.74
N ARG A 218 -12.62 4.44 4.72
CA ARG A 218 -13.23 3.12 4.85
C ARG A 218 -12.43 2.13 4.03
N LEU A 219 -11.95 1.08 4.68
CA LEU A 219 -11.41 -0.09 4.03
C LEU A 219 -12.47 -1.19 3.96
N THR A 220 -12.74 -1.70 2.76
CA THR A 220 -13.59 -2.86 2.52
C THR A 220 -12.72 -3.99 1.99
N VAL A 221 -12.78 -5.13 2.68
CA VAL A 221 -12.12 -6.39 2.30
C VAL A 221 -13.19 -7.48 2.26
N GLY A 222 -13.28 -8.23 1.17
CA GLY A 222 -14.26 -9.30 1.08
C GLY A 222 -14.16 -10.12 -0.19
N ALA A 223 -14.96 -11.18 -0.29
CA ALA A 223 -14.99 -12.08 -1.44
C ALA A 223 -15.87 -11.56 -2.60
N ASP A 224 -16.64 -10.49 -2.37
CA ASP A 224 -17.56 -9.90 -3.35
C ASP A 224 -16.80 -9.10 -4.41
N CYS A 225 -16.18 -9.84 -5.33
CA CYS A 225 -15.42 -9.30 -6.44
C CYS A 225 -16.36 -8.74 -7.53
N PRO A 226 -16.27 -7.42 -7.86
CA PRO A 226 -17.07 -6.81 -8.91
C PRO A 226 -16.51 -7.04 -10.32
N CYS A 227 -15.38 -7.75 -10.48
CA CYS A 227 -14.82 -8.01 -11.80
C CYS A 227 -15.76 -8.92 -12.62
N PRO A 228 -15.84 -8.70 -13.95
CA PRO A 228 -16.50 -9.66 -14.84
C PRO A 228 -15.89 -11.05 -14.67
N ARG A 229 -16.76 -12.07 -14.62
CA ARG A 229 -16.35 -13.48 -14.63
C ARG A 229 -15.73 -13.86 -15.97
#